data_AF-A0A1I4AUJ0-F1
#
_entry.id   AF-A0A1I4AUJ0-F1
#
_cell.length_a   1.000
_cell.length_b   1.000
_cell.length_c   1.000
_cell.angle_alpha   90.00
_cell.angle_beta   90.00
_cell.angle_gamma   90.00
#
_symmetry.space_group_name_H-M   'P 1'
#
loop_
_entity.id
_entity.type
_entity.pdbx_description
1 polymer ?
#
loop_
_entity_poly.entity_id
_entity_poly.type
_entity_poly.pdbx_seq_one_letter_code
_entity_poly.pdbx_strand_id
1 'polypeptide(L)'
;MPDNPARVARGNQIRVARDNPIRVARDNPIRVAGSADGSLSYAIAVPPESLPAVTPTALLGAWDAARARAHQGCWGPPRELLFRRADGGATRLAIADRDARSWAEAVDRRADLSTIGGLALCLRLLALVEVMGRSAWLAGLFSVTAEGVELHPALLRAAATMPLDSAARFDAEALRGLLSRALPARMPA
;
A
#
# COMPACT_ATOMS: atom_id res chain seq x y z
N MET A 1 28.77 66.49 29.02
CA MET A 1 28.44 67.11 27.70
C MET A 1 29.71 67.77 27.18
N PRO A 2 30.07 67.62 25.89
CA PRO A 2 29.23 67.63 24.68
C PRO A 2 29.31 66.32 23.86
N ASP A 3 28.21 65.81 23.31
CA ASP A 3 27.60 66.00 21.97
C ASP A 3 27.94 64.88 20.97
N ASN A 4 26.90 64.09 20.67
CA ASN A 4 26.75 63.14 19.57
C ASN A 4 26.46 63.94 18.27
N PRO A 5 26.84 63.51 17.04
CA PRO A 5 25.96 62.59 16.29
C PRO A 5 26.66 61.76 15.20
N ALA A 6 26.55 60.43 15.21
CA ALA A 6 26.73 59.65 13.98
C ALA A 6 25.92 58.33 13.99
N ARG A 7 24.69 58.47 13.52
CA ARG A 7 23.80 57.42 13.04
C ARG A 7 24.44 56.74 11.83
N VAL A 8 24.88 55.48 11.96
CA VAL A 8 25.31 54.65 10.82
C VAL A 8 24.51 53.34 10.80
N ALA A 9 23.71 53.27 9.74
CA ALA A 9 23.25 52.12 8.97
C ALA A 9 23.09 50.74 9.65
N ARG A 10 21.83 50.30 9.66
CA ARG A 10 21.41 48.89 9.72
C ARG A 10 22.09 48.09 8.59
N GLY A 11 23.08 47.29 8.94
CA GLY A 11 23.61 46.22 8.09
C GLY A 11 22.93 44.90 8.44
N ASN A 12 21.88 44.55 7.71
CA ASN A 12 21.22 43.26 7.77
C ASN A 12 22.18 42.19 7.20
N GLN A 13 22.98 41.54 8.05
CA GLN A 13 23.78 40.39 7.64
C GLN A 13 22.91 39.12 7.65
N ILE A 14 22.18 38.93 6.55
CA ILE A 14 21.74 37.59 6.13
C ILE A 14 22.95 36.94 5.49
N ARG A 15 23.65 36.04 6.19
CA ARG A 15 24.50 35.03 5.53
C ARG A 15 24.47 33.68 6.23
N VAL A 16 23.71 32.80 5.57
CA VAL A 16 24.03 31.40 5.26
C VAL A 16 24.25 30.50 6.47
N ALA A 17 23.14 29.98 6.98
CA ALA A 17 23.14 28.71 7.68
C ALA A 17 23.80 27.67 6.76
N ARG A 18 25.00 27.25 7.15
CA ARG A 18 25.78 26.22 6.46
C ARG A 18 24.93 24.96 6.34
N ASP A 19 24.98 24.40 5.15
CA ASP A 19 24.45 23.10 4.78
C ASP A 19 24.68 22.09 5.90
N ASN A 20 23.59 21.77 6.62
CA ASN A 20 23.52 20.53 7.36
C ASN A 20 22.91 19.55 6.37
N PRO A 21 23.69 18.70 5.68
CA PRO A 21 23.09 17.65 4.89
C PRO A 21 22.31 16.79 5.88
N ILE A 22 20.99 16.85 5.76
CA ILE A 22 20.08 15.86 6.31
C ILE A 22 20.76 14.53 6.04
N ARG A 23 21.14 13.82 7.11
CA ARG A 23 21.49 12.41 7.03
C ARG A 23 20.25 11.73 6.45
N VAL A 24 20.20 11.62 5.13
CA VAL A 24 19.18 10.86 4.42
C VAL A 24 19.35 9.44 4.95
N ALA A 25 18.35 8.98 5.70
CA ALA A 25 18.30 7.66 6.27
C ALA A 25 18.64 6.65 5.15
N ARG A 26 19.79 5.98 5.29
CA ARG A 26 20.23 4.91 4.37
C ARG A 26 19.39 3.64 4.50
N ASP A 27 18.40 3.66 5.40
CA ASP A 27 17.64 2.50 5.85
C ASP A 27 16.15 2.56 5.45
N ASN A 28 15.79 3.30 4.40
CA ASN A 28 14.45 3.13 3.83
C ASN A 28 14.41 1.82 3.02
N PRO A 29 13.63 0.80 3.44
CA PRO A 29 13.51 -0.47 2.73
C PRO A 29 12.85 -0.32 1.35
N ILE A 30 12.23 0.82 1.04
CA ILE A 30 11.64 1.11 -0.27
C ILE A 30 12.31 2.35 -0.88
N ARG A 31 12.70 2.26 -2.14
CA ARG A 31 13.16 3.42 -2.93
C ARG A 31 12.21 3.63 -4.10
N VAL A 32 11.77 4.87 -4.30
CA VAL A 32 10.81 5.22 -5.35
C VAL A 32 11.50 6.09 -6.39
N ALA A 33 11.27 5.80 -7.67
CA ALA A 33 11.72 6.59 -8.80
C ALA A 33 10.54 6.85 -9.75
N GLY A 34 10.44 8.07 -10.26
CA GLY A 34 9.51 8.42 -11.34
C GLY A 34 10.20 8.31 -12.70
N SER A 35 9.42 7.95 -13.73
CA SER A 35 9.83 7.96 -15.12
C SER A 35 9.14 9.09 -15.89
N ALA A 36 9.71 9.49 -17.03
CA ALA A 36 9.21 10.59 -17.86
C ALA A 36 7.81 10.33 -18.45
N ASP A 37 7.41 9.06 -18.56
CA ASP A 37 6.08 8.61 -18.97
C ASP A 37 5.05 8.65 -17.82
N GLY A 38 5.45 9.09 -16.63
CA GLY A 38 4.61 9.13 -15.43
C GLY A 38 4.53 7.82 -14.66
N SER A 39 5.25 6.77 -15.10
CA SER A 39 5.35 5.50 -14.37
C SER A 39 6.15 5.66 -13.07
N LEU A 40 5.78 4.92 -12.03
CA LEU A 40 6.52 4.87 -10.76
C LEU A 40 7.18 3.50 -10.57
N SER A 41 8.46 3.49 -10.20
CA SER A 41 9.22 2.29 -9.88
C SER A 41 9.56 2.24 -8.40
N TYR A 42 9.26 1.11 -7.75
CA TYR A 42 9.54 0.85 -6.35
C TYR A 42 10.58 -0.27 -6.26
N ALA A 43 11.73 0.00 -5.66
CA ALA A 43 12.71 -1.01 -5.31
C ALA A 43 12.56 -1.36 -3.83
N ILE A 44 12.17 -2.61 -3.53
CA ILE A 44 11.83 -3.10 -2.20
C ILE A 44 12.89 -4.09 -1.73
N ALA A 45 13.46 -3.84 -0.55
CA ALA A 45 14.57 -4.61 0.00
C ALA A 45 14.16 -5.99 0.56
N VAL A 46 12.87 -6.19 0.81
CA VAL A 46 12.29 -7.44 1.31
C VAL A 46 11.44 -8.09 0.24
N PRO A 47 11.24 -9.42 0.28
CA PRO A 47 10.34 -10.10 -0.64
C PRO A 47 8.86 -9.98 -0.19
N PRO A 48 7.87 -10.24 -1.07
CA PRO A 48 6.45 -10.03 -0.75
C PRO A 48 5.95 -10.84 0.45
N GLU A 49 6.47 -12.06 0.63
CA GLU A 49 6.09 -12.97 1.72
C GLU A 49 6.52 -12.44 3.10
N SER A 50 7.51 -11.55 3.12
CA SER A 50 8.02 -10.90 4.34
C SER A 50 7.30 -9.58 4.66
N LEU A 51 6.32 -9.15 3.87
CA LEU A 51 5.56 -7.93 4.16
C LEU A 51 4.67 -8.14 5.40
N PRO A 52 4.65 -7.16 6.33
CA PRO A 52 3.97 -7.30 7.61
C PRO A 52 2.46 -7.45 7.43
N ALA A 53 1.83 -8.12 8.39
CA ALA A 53 0.38 -8.10 8.53
C ALA A 53 -0.14 -6.66 8.71
N VAL A 54 -1.38 -6.43 8.32
CA VAL A 54 -2.09 -5.16 8.52
C VAL A 54 -3.27 -5.37 9.47
N THR A 55 -3.91 -4.30 9.92
CA THR A 55 -5.14 -4.42 10.70
C THR A 55 -6.33 -4.64 9.76
N PRO A 56 -7.34 -5.46 10.15
CA PRO A 56 -8.57 -5.61 9.37
C PRO A 56 -9.27 -4.27 9.11
N THR A 57 -9.22 -3.35 10.07
CA THR A 57 -9.77 -2.00 9.94
C THR A 57 -9.04 -1.17 8.89
N ALA A 58 -7.70 -1.26 8.81
CA ALA A 58 -6.95 -0.58 7.77
C ALA A 58 -7.27 -1.15 6.38
N LEU A 59 -7.39 -2.49 6.28
CA LEU A 59 -7.75 -3.17 5.03
C LEU A 59 -9.15 -2.78 4.55
N LEU A 60 -10.14 -2.75 5.45
CA LEU A 60 -11.49 -2.30 5.13
C LEU A 60 -11.52 -0.82 4.72
N GLY A 61 -10.83 0.06 5.46
CA GLY A 61 -10.74 1.47 5.08
C GLY A 61 -10.02 1.71 3.74
N ALA A 62 -9.08 0.84 3.38
CA ALA A 62 -8.43 0.86 2.07
C ALA A 62 -9.39 0.40 0.95
N TRP A 63 -10.18 -0.64 1.21
CA TRP A 63 -11.24 -1.11 0.32
C TRP A 63 -12.26 -0.01 0.02
N ASP A 64 -12.79 0.64 1.06
CA ASP A 64 -13.78 1.72 0.91
C ASP A 64 -13.22 2.90 0.10
N ALA A 65 -11.98 3.30 0.39
CA ALA A 65 -11.30 4.37 -0.34
C ALA A 65 -11.07 4.01 -1.81
N ALA A 66 -10.62 2.78 -2.09
CA ALA A 66 -10.39 2.29 -3.45
C ALA A 66 -11.68 2.25 -4.26
N ARG A 67 -12.76 1.72 -3.68
CA ARG A 67 -14.08 1.68 -4.32
C ARG A 67 -14.60 3.09 -4.63
N ALA A 68 -14.51 4.02 -3.68
CA ALA A 68 -14.94 5.40 -3.89
C ALA A 68 -14.18 6.08 -5.06
N ARG A 69 -12.87 5.82 -5.21
CA ARG A 69 -12.08 6.34 -6.34
C ARG A 69 -12.42 5.66 -7.67
N ALA A 70 -12.64 4.34 -7.66
CA ALA A 70 -13.01 3.60 -8.87
C ALA A 70 -14.32 4.15 -9.47
N HIS A 71 -15.31 4.48 -8.62
CA HIS A 71 -16.55 5.14 -9.05
C HIS A 71 -16.34 6.54 -9.67
N GLN A 72 -15.27 7.24 -9.29
CA GLN A 72 -14.93 8.57 -9.84
C GLN A 72 -14.14 8.47 -11.16
N GLY A 73 -13.87 7.27 -11.67
CA GLY A 73 -13.13 7.06 -12.91
C GLY A 73 -11.69 7.59 -12.88
N CYS A 74 -11.11 7.74 -11.68
CA CYS A 74 -9.76 8.26 -11.50
C CYS A 74 -8.75 7.11 -11.52
N TRP A 75 -7.83 7.13 -12.48
CA TRP A 75 -6.77 6.13 -12.61
C TRP A 75 -5.46 6.66 -12.00
N GLY A 76 -4.73 5.79 -11.32
CA GLY A 76 -3.36 6.08 -10.90
C GLY A 76 -2.34 5.90 -12.03
N PRO A 77 -1.10 6.36 -11.84
CA PRO A 77 0.00 5.98 -12.72
C PRO A 77 0.24 4.46 -12.67
N PRO A 78 0.76 3.86 -13.76
CA PRO A 78 1.30 2.52 -13.70
C PRO A 78 2.46 2.46 -12.70
N ARG A 79 2.57 1.34 -12.00
CA ARG A 79 3.61 1.13 -10.98
C ARG A 79 4.34 -0.19 -11.23
N GLU A 80 5.65 -0.15 -11.19
CA GLU A 80 6.49 -1.35 -11.15
C GLU A 80 7.05 -1.55 -9.74
N LEU A 81 6.93 -2.77 -9.23
CA LEU A 81 7.44 -3.17 -7.93
C LEU A 81 8.54 -4.21 -8.14
N LEU A 82 9.74 -3.93 -7.65
CA LEU A 82 10.90 -4.81 -7.72
C LEU A 82 11.28 -5.28 -6.31
N PHE A 83 10.83 -6.47 -5.95
CA PHE A 83 11.13 -7.10 -4.67
C PHE A 83 12.45 -7.86 -4.74
N ARG A 84 13.39 -7.55 -3.85
CA ARG A 84 14.64 -8.29 -3.73
C ARG A 84 14.42 -9.59 -2.96
N ARG A 85 15.05 -10.66 -3.41
CA ARG A 85 15.05 -11.98 -2.75
C ARG A 85 16.39 -12.21 -2.05
N ALA A 86 16.37 -13.03 -1.01
CA ALA A 86 17.57 -13.36 -0.23
C ALA A 86 18.62 -14.13 -1.07
N ASP A 87 18.19 -14.84 -2.11
CA ASP A 87 19.04 -15.55 -3.08
C ASP A 87 19.73 -14.62 -4.10
N GLY A 88 19.54 -13.30 -4.00
CA GLY A 88 20.09 -12.31 -4.94
C GLY A 88 19.21 -12.09 -6.18
N GLY A 89 18.14 -12.86 -6.36
CA GLY A 89 17.13 -12.66 -7.38
C GLY A 89 16.18 -11.50 -7.08
N ALA A 90 15.27 -11.24 -8.02
CA ALA A 90 14.21 -10.27 -7.82
C ALA A 90 12.87 -10.75 -8.42
N THR A 91 11.78 -10.47 -7.72
CA THR A 91 10.43 -10.59 -8.27
C THR A 91 9.99 -9.21 -8.78
N ARG A 92 9.60 -9.14 -10.06
CA ARG A 92 8.97 -7.95 -10.64
C ARG A 92 7.46 -8.13 -10.69
N LEU A 93 6.71 -7.16 -10.15
CA LEU A 93 5.26 -7.08 -10.26
C LEU A 93 4.88 -5.75 -10.90
N ALA A 94 3.90 -5.78 -11.80
CA ALA A 94 3.38 -4.60 -12.47
C ALA A 94 1.93 -4.34 -12.06
N ILE A 95 1.66 -3.14 -11.55
CA ILE A 95 0.31 -2.59 -11.36
C ILE A 95 0.00 -1.77 -12.61
N ALA A 96 -0.40 -2.47 -13.68
CA ALA A 96 -0.66 -1.89 -14.99
C ALA A 96 -2.15 -1.85 -15.35
N ASP A 97 -2.94 -2.78 -14.81
CA ASP A 97 -4.39 -2.81 -15.00
C ASP A 97 -5.05 -1.52 -14.51
N ARG A 98 -6.12 -1.10 -15.19
CA ARG A 98 -6.82 0.15 -14.90
C ARG A 98 -7.39 0.16 -13.49
N ASP A 99 -8.07 -0.92 -13.09
CA ASP A 99 -8.69 -1.02 -11.77
C ASP A 99 -7.60 -1.13 -10.69
N ALA A 100 -6.60 -1.99 -10.90
CA ALA A 100 -5.47 -2.10 -9.97
C ALA A 100 -4.74 -0.76 -9.74
N ARG A 101 -4.56 0.06 -10.78
CA ARG A 101 -3.97 1.41 -10.66
C ARG A 101 -4.84 2.37 -9.87
N SER A 102 -6.16 2.34 -10.07
CA SER A 102 -7.10 3.18 -9.29
C SER A 102 -7.05 2.84 -7.81
N TRP A 103 -7.00 1.54 -7.51
CA TRP A 103 -6.94 1.03 -6.14
C TRP A 103 -5.61 1.37 -5.48
N ALA A 104 -4.49 1.13 -6.17
CA ALA A 104 -3.17 1.50 -5.68
C ALA A 104 -3.06 2.99 -5.38
N GLU A 105 -3.58 3.86 -6.26
CA GLU A 105 -3.64 5.31 -6.04
C GLU A 105 -4.45 5.70 -4.80
N ALA A 106 -5.57 5.01 -4.55
CA ALA A 106 -6.38 5.27 -3.36
C ALA A 106 -5.63 4.93 -2.07
N VAL A 107 -4.91 3.81 -2.07
CA VAL A 107 -4.10 3.39 -0.94
C VAL A 107 -2.90 4.31 -0.75
N ASP A 108 -2.24 4.70 -1.84
CA ASP A 108 -1.06 5.58 -1.81
C ASP A 108 -1.37 6.92 -1.12
N ARG A 109 -2.49 7.55 -1.47
CA ARG A 109 -2.93 8.81 -0.84
C ARG A 109 -3.29 8.65 0.63
N ARG A 110 -3.64 7.45 1.07
CA ARG A 110 -4.09 7.17 2.44
C ARG A 110 -2.94 6.70 3.33
N ALA A 111 -2.03 5.90 2.79
CA ALA A 111 -1.09 5.09 3.57
C ALA A 111 0.35 5.12 3.04
N ASP A 112 0.61 5.86 1.96
CA ASP A 112 1.93 6.06 1.35
C ASP A 112 2.64 4.74 0.95
N LEU A 113 2.64 4.42 -0.35
CA LEU A 113 3.27 3.20 -0.87
C LEU A 113 4.80 3.22 -0.78
N SER A 114 5.41 4.37 -0.47
CA SER A 114 6.85 4.44 -0.17
C SER A 114 7.19 3.88 1.22
N THR A 115 6.18 3.51 2.02
CA THR A 115 6.33 2.82 3.31
C THR A 115 6.02 1.33 3.19
N ILE A 116 6.69 0.50 4.00
CA ILE A 116 6.40 -0.95 4.05
C ILE A 116 4.94 -1.22 4.47
N GLY A 117 4.41 -0.41 5.39
CA GLY A 117 3.02 -0.53 5.84
C GLY A 117 2.02 -0.23 4.72
N GLY A 118 2.21 0.88 4.00
CA GLY A 118 1.36 1.25 2.86
C GLY A 118 1.43 0.25 1.71
N LEU A 119 2.64 -0.23 1.38
CA LEU A 119 2.83 -1.27 0.37
C LEU A 119 2.16 -2.59 0.77
N ALA A 120 2.35 -3.03 2.02
CA ALA A 120 1.74 -4.25 2.56
C ALA A 120 0.20 -4.17 2.52
N LEU A 121 -0.36 -3.01 2.84
CA LEU A 121 -1.80 -2.75 2.76
C LEU A 121 -2.30 -2.82 1.31
N CYS A 122 -1.59 -2.18 0.38
CA CYS A 122 -1.96 -2.17 -1.03
C CYS A 122 -1.94 -3.57 -1.64
N LEU A 123 -0.87 -4.33 -1.42
CA LEU A 123 -0.76 -5.67 -1.99
C LEU A 123 -1.78 -6.64 -1.41
N ARG A 124 -2.08 -6.57 -0.10
CA ARG A 124 -3.14 -7.37 0.50
C ARG A 124 -4.52 -7.02 -0.04
N LEU A 125 -4.79 -5.74 -0.27
CA LEU A 125 -6.04 -5.30 -0.89
C LEU A 125 -6.18 -5.86 -2.31
N LEU A 126 -5.14 -5.74 -3.15
CA LEU A 126 -5.16 -6.26 -4.52
C LEU A 126 -5.26 -7.79 -4.55
N ALA A 127 -4.52 -8.48 -3.67
CA ALA A 127 -4.59 -9.94 -3.52
C ALA A 127 -5.99 -10.40 -3.07
N LEU A 128 -6.67 -9.62 -2.23
CA LEU A 128 -8.04 -9.92 -1.80
C LEU A 128 -9.01 -9.85 -2.98
N VAL A 129 -8.95 -8.79 -3.80
CA VAL A 129 -9.76 -8.68 -5.02
C VAL A 129 -9.50 -9.83 -5.97
N GLU A 130 -8.22 -10.14 -6.19
CA GLU A 130 -7.79 -11.20 -7.09
C GLU A 130 -8.35 -12.56 -6.64
N VAL A 131 -8.20 -12.92 -5.36
CA VAL A 131 -8.66 -14.22 -4.86
C VAL A 131 -10.18 -14.30 -4.87
N MET A 132 -10.88 -13.20 -4.56
CA MET A 132 -12.35 -13.10 -4.67
C MET A 132 -12.83 -13.29 -6.11
N GLY A 133 -12.10 -12.75 -7.09
CA GLY A 133 -12.44 -12.85 -8.51
C GLY A 133 -12.25 -14.24 -9.11
N ARG A 134 -11.30 -15.03 -8.60
CA ARG A 134 -10.99 -16.37 -9.15
C ARG A 134 -11.53 -17.55 -8.34
N SER A 135 -11.95 -17.34 -7.09
CA SER A 135 -12.29 -18.43 -6.16
C SER A 135 -13.79 -18.50 -5.90
N ALA A 136 -14.51 -19.30 -6.69
CA ALA A 136 -15.97 -19.44 -6.56
C ALA A 136 -16.45 -19.87 -5.16
N TRP A 137 -15.61 -20.61 -4.41
CA TRP A 137 -15.95 -21.05 -3.05
C TRP A 137 -16.00 -19.92 -2.01
N LEU A 138 -15.48 -18.73 -2.33
CA LEU A 138 -15.63 -17.53 -1.49
C LEU A 138 -17.04 -16.93 -1.57
N ALA A 139 -17.90 -17.44 -2.46
CA ALA A 139 -19.30 -17.03 -2.54
C ALA A 139 -19.98 -17.12 -1.16
N GLY A 140 -20.67 -16.04 -0.76
CA GLY A 140 -21.30 -15.93 0.55
C GLY A 140 -20.41 -15.40 1.68
N LEU A 141 -19.09 -15.23 1.45
CA LEU A 141 -18.20 -14.48 2.35
C LEU A 141 -18.04 -13.01 1.95
N PHE A 142 -18.71 -12.63 0.88
CA PHE A 142 -18.94 -11.25 0.51
C PHE A 142 -20.30 -11.14 -0.19
N SER A 143 -20.94 -9.99 -0.06
CA SER A 143 -22.14 -9.65 -0.82
C SER A 143 -21.84 -8.41 -1.66
N VAL A 144 -22.33 -8.39 -2.89
CA VAL A 144 -22.34 -7.17 -3.72
C VAL A 144 -23.76 -6.64 -3.68
N THR A 145 -23.96 -5.49 -3.04
CA THR A 145 -25.26 -4.82 -2.95
C THR A 145 -25.24 -3.51 -3.74
N ALA A 146 -26.41 -2.89 -3.91
CA ALA A 146 -26.51 -1.57 -4.54
C ALA A 146 -25.76 -0.50 -3.74
N GLU A 147 -25.70 -0.67 -2.42
CA GLU A 147 -25.06 0.23 -1.46
C GLU A 147 -23.56 -0.04 -1.33
N GLY A 148 -23.08 -1.25 -1.63
CA GLY A 148 -21.74 -1.63 -1.21
C GLY A 148 -21.27 -3.02 -1.60
N VAL A 149 -20.09 -3.38 -1.11
CA VAL A 149 -19.66 -4.77 -1.01
C VAL A 149 -19.43 -4.98 0.47
N GLU A 150 -20.17 -5.89 1.08
CA GLU A 150 -19.91 -6.27 2.47
C GLU A 150 -18.95 -7.45 2.46
N LEU A 151 -17.88 -7.34 3.23
CA LEU A 151 -16.88 -8.39 3.40
C LEU A 151 -17.09 -9.07 4.75
N HIS A 152 -17.18 -10.40 4.75
CA HIS A 152 -17.33 -11.15 5.99
C HIS A 152 -16.12 -10.91 6.92
N PRO A 153 -16.31 -10.66 8.23
CA PRO A 153 -15.19 -10.34 9.14
C PRO A 153 -14.09 -11.40 9.19
N ALA A 154 -14.42 -12.67 9.01
CA ALA A 154 -13.43 -13.76 8.92
C ALA A 154 -12.55 -13.64 7.67
N LEU A 155 -13.11 -13.25 6.52
CA LEU A 155 -12.36 -13.00 5.28
C LEU A 155 -11.40 -11.82 5.46
N LEU A 156 -11.89 -10.71 6.03
CA LEU A 156 -11.06 -9.56 6.34
C LEU A 156 -9.91 -9.89 7.30
N ARG A 157 -10.18 -10.65 8.38
CA ARG A 157 -9.12 -11.08 9.32
C ARG A 157 -8.09 -11.97 8.66
N ALA A 158 -8.52 -12.92 7.83
CA ALA A 158 -7.61 -13.82 7.12
C ALA A 158 -6.74 -13.03 6.14
N ALA A 159 -7.34 -12.18 5.29
CA ALA A 159 -6.60 -11.36 4.31
C ALA A 159 -5.64 -10.35 4.98
N ALA A 160 -5.99 -9.83 6.16
CA ALA A 160 -5.13 -8.90 6.88
C ALA A 160 -3.85 -9.55 7.44
N THR A 161 -3.89 -10.85 7.76
CA THR A 161 -2.83 -11.53 8.53
C THR A 161 -2.10 -12.61 7.76
N MET A 162 -2.75 -13.25 6.79
CA MET A 162 -2.15 -14.30 5.98
C MET A 162 -0.94 -13.74 5.19
N PRO A 163 0.20 -14.44 5.17
CA PRO A 163 1.31 -14.08 4.30
C PRO A 163 0.90 -14.13 2.83
N LEU A 164 1.46 -13.22 2.03
CA LEU A 164 1.38 -13.30 0.59
C LEU A 164 2.40 -14.31 0.07
N ASP A 165 2.13 -14.90 -1.10
CA ASP A 165 3.13 -15.70 -1.82
C ASP A 165 4.17 -14.81 -2.52
N SER A 166 5.14 -15.44 -3.18
CA SER A 166 6.20 -14.72 -3.90
C SER A 166 5.72 -13.89 -5.10
N ALA A 167 4.46 -14.08 -5.53
CA ALA A 167 3.79 -13.30 -6.57
C ALA A 167 2.83 -12.23 -5.98
N ALA A 168 2.91 -11.99 -4.67
CA ALA A 168 2.03 -11.11 -3.90
C ALA A 168 0.53 -11.50 -3.96
N ARG A 169 0.22 -12.80 -4.00
CA ARG A 169 -1.16 -13.34 -3.98
C ARG A 169 -1.43 -14.10 -2.69
N PHE A 170 -2.71 -14.34 -2.39
CA PHE A 170 -3.09 -15.32 -1.39
C PHE A 170 -3.10 -16.73 -1.99
N ASP A 171 -2.54 -17.70 -1.25
CA ASP A 171 -2.77 -19.12 -1.51
C ASP A 171 -4.25 -19.43 -1.21
N ALA A 172 -5.00 -19.82 -2.25
CA ALA A 172 -6.44 -20.02 -2.13
C ALA A 172 -6.80 -21.22 -1.24
N GLU A 173 -6.00 -22.30 -1.26
CA GLU A 173 -6.27 -23.50 -0.45
C GLU A 173 -5.91 -23.26 1.01
N ALA A 174 -4.78 -22.59 1.27
CA ALA A 174 -4.43 -22.19 2.63
C ALA A 174 -5.45 -21.19 3.20
N LEU A 175 -5.92 -20.23 2.40
CA LEU A 175 -6.99 -19.30 2.80
C LEU A 175 -8.29 -20.04 3.12
N ARG A 176 -8.69 -21.01 2.27
CA ARG A 176 -9.86 -21.86 2.50
C ARG A 176 -9.74 -22.61 3.81
N GLY A 177 -8.59 -23.24 4.07
CA GLY A 177 -8.33 -23.96 5.31
C GLY A 177 -8.40 -23.07 6.56
N LEU A 178 -7.97 -21.81 6.48
CA LEU A 178 -8.12 -20.84 7.58
C LEU A 178 -9.58 -20.46 7.81
N LEU A 179 -10.33 -20.20 6.73
CA LEU A 179 -11.74 -19.80 6.82
C LEU A 179 -12.63 -20.94 7.32
N SER A 180 -12.39 -22.18 6.89
CA SER A 180 -13.12 -23.35 7.39
C SER A 180 -12.91 -23.61 8.88
N ARG A 181 -11.78 -23.18 9.45
CA ARG A 181 -11.52 -23.26 10.90
C ARG A 181 -12.16 -22.11 11.68
N ALA A 182 -12.25 -20.92 11.07
CA ALA A 182 -12.76 -19.72 11.71
C ALA A 182 -14.29 -19.57 11.61
N LEU A 183 -14.90 -20.21 10.61
CA LEU A 183 -16.34 -20.21 10.41
C LEU A 183 -16.93 -21.46 11.07
N PRO A 184 -18.02 -21.33 11.83
CA PRO A 184 -18.75 -22.50 12.29
C PRO A 184 -19.17 -23.33 11.07
N ALA A 185 -19.09 -24.66 11.18
CA ALA A 185 -19.73 -25.55 10.23
C ALA A 185 -21.19 -25.08 10.09
N ARG A 186 -21.58 -24.71 8.88
CA ARG A 186 -22.87 -24.08 8.57
C ARG A 186 -23.99 -24.72 9.41
N MET A 187 -24.67 -23.92 10.24
CA MET A 187 -25.96 -24.33 10.80
C MET A 187 -26.88 -24.71 9.63
N PRO A 188 -27.53 -25.88 9.65
CA PRO A 188 -28.48 -26.24 8.61
C PRO A 188 -29.60 -25.19 8.56
N ALA A 189 -30.07 -24.93 7.33
CA ALA A 189 -31.23 -24.11 7.04
C ALA A 189 -32.50 -24.68 7.71
#